data_AF-A0A660UYZ8-F1
#
_entry.id   AF-A0A660UYZ8-F1
#
_cell.length_a   1.000
_cell.length_b   1.000
_cell.length_c   1.000
_cell.angle_alpha   90.00
_cell.angle_beta   90.00
_cell.angle_gamma   90.00
#
_symmetry.space_group_name_H-M   'P 1'
#
loop_
_entity.id
_entity.type
_entity.pdbx_description
1 polymer ?
#
loop_
_entity_poly.entity_id
_entity_poly.type
_entity_poly.pdbx_seq_one_letter_code
_entity_poly.pdbx_strand_id
1 'polypeptide(L)'
;MAEKYWFGGSTNNAGDWAWDSAKADTIDNAAATDEGGGLVGIPVTGTIFAAGESVVIAGTTNYNGTYTLDAATTANKLVITETYAGETFAGTETVTTDESNWKLVSDGSDTAKPAAGDSVCFNSRAANDSGGNKQAADVNTDAAGTGTPDRAGLYVSSDFDGDIGTAGEYLEIEVDGDDIVIDGTGTYYLKLSAGTGNDAGCGKVVLSNTQTTVHLASLENDASNVGLWALVLVFDGRLYIDDDTAITSLTVSGRSAKVSGGSGITNAKTTTDASVTINNGSCSWNSDVAALDIYSGSFNWGHEDMTAIASAVVDVMSLFAGGTFTWQMAATNQSTINQFILYGGTLNAGVLINSGYSKVIGDGSKISELWPAAKADLNNYNRNISIAAGSDIECFGGTLIPPAGAVIDW
;
A
#
# COMPACT_ATOMS: atom_id res chain seq x y z
N MET A 1 8.97 6.63 20.74
CA MET A 1 9.21 5.74 19.60
C MET A 1 9.47 4.35 20.13
N ALA A 2 8.40 3.58 20.26
CA ALA A 2 8.51 2.14 20.45
C ALA A 2 8.47 1.47 19.07
N GLU A 3 9.19 0.36 18.95
CA GLU A 3 9.06 -0.52 17.80
C GLU A 3 8.08 -1.63 18.18
N LYS A 4 7.01 -1.78 17.41
CA LYS A 4 5.91 -2.72 17.69
C LYS A 4 5.75 -3.66 16.52
N TYR A 5 5.46 -4.92 16.82
CA TYR A 5 5.18 -5.91 15.78
C TYR A 5 3.76 -6.45 15.85
N TRP A 6 3.24 -6.76 14.66
CA TRP A 6 1.97 -7.44 14.48
C TRP A 6 2.09 -8.90 14.92
N PHE A 7 1.27 -9.29 15.90
CA PHE A 7 1.17 -10.67 16.37
C PHE A 7 0.04 -11.45 15.69
N GLY A 8 -1.02 -10.79 15.21
CA GLY A 8 -2.16 -11.46 14.57
C GLY A 8 -3.34 -11.73 15.49
N GLY A 9 -3.08 -12.02 16.78
CA GLY A 9 -4.12 -12.22 17.79
C GLY A 9 -4.48 -13.66 18.13
N SER A 10 -5.40 -13.81 19.08
CA SER A 10 -6.07 -15.08 19.39
C SER A 10 -7.22 -15.35 18.41
N THR A 11 -7.77 -16.57 18.43
CA THR A 11 -8.77 -17.04 17.44
C THR A 11 -10.01 -16.17 17.27
N ASN A 12 -10.32 -15.31 18.25
CA ASN A 12 -11.55 -14.51 18.24
C ASN A 12 -11.39 -13.11 17.63
N ASN A 13 -10.14 -12.62 17.51
CA ASN A 13 -9.82 -11.31 16.91
C ASN A 13 -8.65 -11.42 15.92
N ALA A 14 -8.46 -12.61 15.35
CA ALA A 14 -7.44 -12.86 14.35
C ALA A 14 -7.62 -11.90 13.18
N GLY A 15 -6.58 -11.16 12.82
CA GLY A 15 -6.62 -10.20 11.72
C GLY A 15 -7.05 -8.78 12.08
N ASP A 16 -7.59 -8.55 13.28
CA ASP A 16 -8.14 -7.24 13.66
C ASP A 16 -7.03 -6.22 14.02
N TRP A 17 -6.77 -5.28 13.11
CA TRP A 17 -5.77 -4.23 13.28
C TRP A 17 -5.99 -3.38 14.54
N ALA A 18 -7.25 -3.10 14.86
CA ALA A 18 -7.64 -2.22 15.95
C ALA A 18 -7.66 -2.93 17.31
N TRP A 19 -7.47 -4.25 17.35
CA TRP A 19 -7.47 -5.02 18.59
C TRP A 19 -6.20 -4.78 19.41
N ASP A 20 -6.26 -3.74 20.23
CA ASP A 20 -5.20 -3.26 21.11
C ASP A 20 -5.51 -3.40 22.60
N SER A 21 -6.75 -3.78 22.89
CA SER A 21 -7.29 -3.75 24.23
C SER A 21 -7.23 -5.16 24.78
N ALA A 22 -6.23 -5.39 25.63
CA ALA A 22 -6.48 -6.20 26.79
C ALA A 22 -7.82 -5.73 27.39
N LYS A 23 -8.91 -6.48 27.19
CA LYS A 23 -10.19 -6.19 27.84
C LYS A 23 -9.86 -6.05 29.31
N ALA A 24 -10.31 -5.00 29.98
CA ALA A 24 -10.01 -4.78 31.38
C ALA A 24 -11.30 -4.54 32.14
N ASP A 25 -11.42 -5.17 33.31
CA ASP A 25 -12.51 -4.93 34.23
C ASP A 25 -11.99 -4.90 35.66
N THR A 26 -12.76 -4.27 36.55
CA THR A 26 -12.42 -4.21 37.98
C THR A 26 -13.24 -5.24 38.72
N ILE A 27 -12.59 -6.04 39.56
CA ILE A 27 -13.27 -7.01 40.41
C ILE A 27 -14.09 -6.25 41.44
N ASP A 28 -15.35 -6.63 41.65
CA ASP A 28 -16.23 -5.98 42.60
C ASP A 28 -15.71 -6.13 44.03
N ASN A 29 -15.99 -5.14 44.89
CA ASN A 29 -15.77 -5.25 46.34
C ASN A 29 -16.79 -6.21 46.96
N ALA A 30 -16.54 -7.50 46.75
CA ALA A 30 -17.38 -8.61 47.17
C ALA A 30 -16.50 -9.85 47.44
N ALA A 31 -17.09 -10.87 48.04
CA ALA A 31 -16.38 -12.11 48.34
C ALA A 31 -16.27 -13.02 47.11
N ALA A 32 -15.13 -13.71 46.98
CA ALA A 32 -15.04 -14.87 46.11
C ALA A 32 -16.06 -15.94 46.55
N THR A 33 -16.69 -16.60 45.60
CA THR A 33 -17.68 -17.67 45.86
C THR A 33 -17.13 -19.04 45.48
N ASP A 34 -17.42 -20.05 46.29
CA ASP A 34 -17.15 -21.45 45.95
C ASP A 34 -18.28 -21.95 45.04
N GLU A 35 -17.96 -22.23 43.79
CA GLU A 35 -18.92 -22.76 42.81
C GLU A 35 -19.00 -24.30 42.85
N GLY A 36 -18.22 -24.93 43.73
CA GLY A 36 -18.05 -26.37 43.82
C GLY A 36 -17.16 -26.93 42.71
N GLY A 37 -16.73 -28.18 42.87
CA GLY A 37 -15.98 -28.89 41.83
C GLY A 37 -14.58 -28.34 41.51
N GLY A 38 -14.02 -27.48 42.37
CA GLY A 38 -12.74 -26.79 42.11
C GLY A 38 -12.88 -25.53 41.25
N LEU A 39 -14.07 -24.95 41.22
CA LEU A 39 -14.36 -23.69 40.54
C LEU A 39 -14.56 -22.56 41.55
N VAL A 40 -14.02 -21.40 41.22
CA VAL A 40 -14.14 -20.18 42.02
C VAL A 40 -14.82 -19.09 41.19
N GLY A 41 -15.82 -18.46 41.79
CA GLY A 41 -16.49 -17.30 41.26
C GLY A 41 -15.84 -15.99 41.73
N ILE A 42 -15.37 -15.19 40.77
CA ILE A 42 -14.82 -13.86 40.97
C ILE A 42 -15.90 -12.83 40.58
N PRO A 43 -16.38 -12.00 41.50
CA PRO A 43 -17.50 -11.10 41.27
C PRO A 43 -17.07 -9.93 40.37
N VAL A 44 -17.75 -9.77 39.25
CA VAL A 44 -17.50 -8.68 38.29
C VAL A 44 -18.83 -8.31 37.64
N THR A 45 -19.47 -7.25 38.12
CA THR A 45 -20.82 -6.86 37.67
C THR A 45 -20.79 -6.30 36.25
N GLY A 46 -21.60 -6.86 35.36
CA GLY A 46 -21.68 -6.41 33.96
C GLY A 46 -20.44 -6.75 33.13
N THR A 47 -19.76 -7.86 33.44
CA THR A 47 -18.47 -8.18 32.85
C THR A 47 -18.52 -8.37 31.33
N ILE A 48 -17.45 -7.91 30.67
CA ILE A 48 -17.25 -7.97 29.21
C ILE A 48 -16.54 -9.25 28.73
N PHE A 49 -16.12 -10.11 29.66
CA PHE A 49 -15.46 -11.37 29.33
C PHE A 49 -16.47 -12.50 29.09
N ALA A 50 -16.11 -13.41 28.18
CA ALA A 50 -16.92 -14.58 27.85
C ALA A 50 -16.25 -15.88 28.34
N ALA A 51 -17.06 -16.92 28.55
CA ALA A 51 -16.55 -18.25 28.82
C ALA A 51 -15.59 -18.72 27.72
N GLY A 52 -14.50 -19.38 28.11
CA GLY A 52 -13.43 -19.85 27.23
C GLY A 52 -12.31 -18.82 26.99
N GLU A 53 -12.50 -17.55 27.36
CA GLU A 53 -11.44 -16.53 27.22
C GLU A 53 -10.31 -16.74 28.25
N SER A 54 -9.07 -16.42 27.87
CA SER A 54 -7.95 -16.37 28.81
C SER A 54 -7.85 -14.98 29.44
N VAL A 55 -7.81 -14.93 30.77
CA VAL A 55 -7.70 -13.69 31.53
C VAL A 55 -6.55 -13.75 32.53
N VAL A 56 -5.99 -12.60 32.87
CA VAL A 56 -5.02 -12.40 33.93
C VAL A 56 -5.72 -11.66 35.05
N ILE A 57 -5.78 -12.29 36.23
CA ILE A 57 -6.25 -11.66 37.45
C ILE A 57 -5.02 -11.14 38.21
N ALA A 58 -5.10 -9.88 38.67
CA ALA A 58 -4.01 -9.21 39.37
C ALA A 58 -4.51 -8.35 40.54
N GLY A 59 -3.67 -8.22 41.57
CA GLY A 59 -3.96 -7.41 42.76
C GLY A 59 -4.70 -8.15 43.89
N THR A 60 -5.11 -9.40 43.66
CA THR A 60 -5.75 -10.25 44.68
C THR A 60 -4.72 -10.87 45.63
N THR A 61 -5.16 -11.51 46.70
CA THR A 61 -4.31 -12.28 47.61
C THR A 61 -4.12 -13.72 47.15
N ASN A 62 -5.20 -14.40 46.73
CA ASN A 62 -5.20 -15.83 46.45
C ASN A 62 -5.33 -16.20 44.96
N TYR A 63 -5.71 -15.26 44.10
CA TYR A 63 -6.16 -15.54 42.73
C TYR A 63 -5.36 -14.80 41.67
N ASN A 64 -4.11 -14.40 41.97
CA ASN A 64 -3.27 -13.77 40.95
C ASN A 64 -2.74 -14.84 39.98
N GLY A 65 -2.96 -14.63 38.70
CA GLY A 65 -2.51 -15.57 37.67
C GLY A 65 -3.29 -15.48 36.38
N THR A 66 -2.92 -16.32 35.42
CA THR A 66 -3.62 -16.47 34.14
C THR A 66 -4.59 -17.65 34.22
N TYR A 67 -5.84 -17.44 33.86
CA TYR A 67 -6.93 -18.42 33.94
C TYR A 67 -7.74 -18.44 32.64
N THR A 68 -8.17 -19.63 32.22
CA THR A 68 -9.23 -19.76 31.22
C THR A 68 -10.59 -19.74 31.92
N LEU A 69 -11.50 -18.90 31.44
CA LEU A 69 -12.83 -18.75 32.02
C LEU A 69 -13.69 -19.98 31.74
N ASP A 70 -14.32 -20.53 32.78
CA ASP A 70 -15.21 -21.68 32.70
C ASP A 70 -16.55 -21.32 32.03
N ALA A 71 -17.25 -22.33 31.48
CA ALA A 71 -18.58 -22.22 30.89
C ALA A 71 -19.65 -21.67 31.84
N ALA A 72 -19.44 -21.77 33.16
CA ALA A 72 -20.29 -21.19 34.19
C ALA A 72 -20.10 -19.67 34.38
N THR A 73 -19.15 -19.04 33.67
CA THR A 73 -19.00 -17.58 33.64
C THR A 73 -20.30 -16.91 33.18
N THR A 74 -20.70 -15.85 33.87
CA THR A 74 -21.93 -15.09 33.59
C THR A 74 -21.62 -13.61 33.49
N ALA A 75 -22.62 -12.81 33.10
CA ALA A 75 -22.49 -11.36 33.04
C ALA A 75 -22.15 -10.67 34.38
N ASN A 76 -22.20 -11.36 35.54
CA ASN A 76 -21.88 -10.76 36.84
C ASN A 76 -20.76 -11.49 37.61
N LYS A 77 -20.11 -12.47 36.97
CA LYS A 77 -19.14 -13.32 37.66
C LYS A 77 -18.27 -14.08 36.67
N LEU A 78 -16.96 -14.00 36.87
CA LEU A 78 -15.98 -14.82 36.19
C LEU A 78 -15.80 -16.11 36.96
N VAL A 79 -15.80 -17.25 36.27
CA VAL A 79 -15.56 -18.55 36.93
C VAL A 79 -14.22 -19.09 36.45
N ILE A 80 -13.32 -19.37 37.39
CA ILE A 80 -11.99 -19.91 37.13
C ILE A 80 -11.83 -21.28 37.78
N THR A 81 -10.95 -22.12 37.24
CA THR A 81 -10.55 -23.38 37.89
C THR A 81 -9.41 -23.10 38.86
N GLU A 82 -9.72 -23.12 40.16
CA GLU A 82 -8.75 -22.89 41.24
C GLU A 82 -9.28 -23.48 42.57
N THR A 83 -8.41 -23.79 43.51
CA THR A 83 -8.85 -24.20 44.85
C THR A 83 -9.43 -23.01 45.60
N TYR A 84 -10.70 -23.10 46.02
CA TYR A 84 -11.34 -22.03 46.76
C TYR A 84 -10.60 -21.67 48.05
N ALA A 85 -10.21 -20.40 48.15
CA ALA A 85 -9.72 -19.75 49.35
C ALA A 85 -10.56 -18.50 49.63
N GLY A 86 -11.16 -18.43 50.82
CA GLY A 86 -12.02 -17.28 51.17
C GLY A 86 -11.26 -15.95 51.06
N GLU A 87 -11.73 -15.06 50.19
CA GLU A 87 -11.19 -13.72 49.97
C GLU A 87 -12.35 -12.74 49.79
N THR A 88 -12.19 -11.52 50.29
CA THR A 88 -13.06 -10.39 49.96
C THR A 88 -12.20 -9.35 49.26
N PHE A 89 -12.55 -9.07 48.01
CA PHE A 89 -11.80 -8.14 47.16
C PHE A 89 -12.04 -6.70 47.59
N ALA A 90 -11.06 -5.83 47.38
CA ALA A 90 -11.14 -4.42 47.76
C ALA A 90 -11.93 -3.58 46.76
N GLY A 91 -12.15 -4.07 45.54
CA GLY A 91 -12.73 -3.28 44.45
C GLY A 91 -11.67 -2.54 43.63
N THR A 92 -10.41 -2.97 43.71
CA THR A 92 -9.26 -2.35 43.02
C THR A 92 -8.45 -3.35 42.21
N GLU A 93 -8.71 -4.63 42.42
CA GLU A 93 -8.12 -5.74 41.69
C GLU A 93 -8.66 -5.76 40.26
N THR A 94 -7.82 -6.18 39.33
CA THR A 94 -8.12 -6.10 37.91
C THR A 94 -8.14 -7.48 37.29
N VAL A 95 -8.97 -7.62 36.28
CA VAL A 95 -8.93 -8.73 35.35
C VAL A 95 -8.68 -8.18 33.96
N THR A 96 -7.71 -8.73 33.23
CA THR A 96 -7.36 -8.31 31.87
C THR A 96 -7.29 -9.49 30.91
N THR A 97 -7.56 -9.35 29.61
CA THR A 97 -7.07 -10.35 28.63
C THR A 97 -5.57 -10.13 28.37
N ASP A 98 -4.83 -11.21 28.13
CA ASP A 98 -3.40 -11.18 27.74
C ASP A 98 -3.26 -11.29 26.22
N GLU A 99 -4.10 -10.56 25.49
CA GLU A 99 -4.30 -10.77 24.06
C GLU A 99 -4.42 -9.45 23.33
N SER A 100 -3.30 -8.73 23.18
CA SER A 100 -3.16 -7.71 22.14
C SER A 100 -2.68 -8.33 20.83
N ASN A 101 -3.15 -7.81 19.70
CA ASN A 101 -2.58 -8.13 18.39
C ASN A 101 -1.23 -7.43 18.17
N TRP A 102 -0.80 -6.63 19.14
CA TRP A 102 0.41 -5.83 19.10
C TRP A 102 1.33 -6.17 20.26
N LYS A 103 2.60 -6.40 19.93
CA LYS A 103 3.64 -6.71 20.91
C LYS A 103 4.85 -5.78 20.73
N LEU A 104 5.55 -5.49 21.82
CA LEU A 104 6.80 -4.72 21.77
C LEU A 104 7.90 -5.58 21.16
N VAL A 105 8.68 -5.01 20.24
CA VAL A 105 9.83 -5.72 19.65
C VAL A 105 10.92 -6.00 20.69
N SER A 106 11.04 -5.18 21.74
CA SER A 106 12.08 -5.27 22.77
C SER A 106 12.00 -6.54 23.63
N ASP A 107 10.80 -6.95 24.01
CA ASP A 107 10.59 -8.03 24.99
C ASP A 107 9.39 -8.94 24.67
N GLY A 108 8.61 -8.64 23.63
CA GLY A 108 7.44 -9.42 23.23
C GLY A 108 6.23 -9.25 24.14
N SER A 109 6.25 -8.29 25.08
CA SER A 109 5.09 -8.00 25.91
C SER A 109 3.96 -7.40 25.06
N ASP A 110 2.73 -7.62 25.49
CA ASP A 110 1.58 -6.96 24.89
C ASP A 110 1.71 -5.44 25.01
N THR A 111 1.18 -4.74 24.00
CA THR A 111 1.11 -3.29 23.96
C THR A 111 -0.16 -2.87 23.24
N ALA A 112 -0.61 -1.64 23.49
CA ALA A 112 -1.60 -1.03 22.62
C ALA A 112 -1.08 -0.92 21.17
N LYS A 113 -1.99 -0.76 20.20
CA LYS A 113 -1.69 -0.50 18.80
C LYS A 113 -0.68 0.64 18.66
N PRO A 114 0.05 0.71 17.54
CA PRO A 114 1.00 1.78 17.33
C PRO A 114 0.37 3.16 17.62
N ALA A 115 1.12 4.05 18.26
CA ALA A 115 0.78 5.46 18.46
C ALA A 115 1.66 6.35 17.55
N ALA A 116 1.43 7.66 17.54
CA ALA A 116 2.23 8.57 16.72
C ALA A 116 3.73 8.43 17.06
N GLY A 117 4.58 8.36 16.04
CA GLY A 117 6.02 8.15 16.16
C GLY A 117 6.46 6.76 16.61
N ASP A 118 5.57 5.75 16.61
CA ASP A 118 5.96 4.33 16.73
C ASP A 118 6.26 3.75 15.34
N SER A 119 7.16 2.77 15.28
CA SER A 119 7.42 1.99 14.06
C SER A 119 6.62 0.69 14.07
N VAL A 120 6.10 0.31 12.90
CA VAL A 120 5.25 -0.88 12.72
C VAL A 120 6.03 -1.97 12.01
N CYS A 121 6.04 -3.19 12.56
CA CYS A 121 6.74 -4.34 11.99
C CYS A 121 5.82 -5.53 11.74
N PHE A 122 5.93 -6.15 10.58
CA PHE A 122 5.35 -7.45 10.25
C PHE A 122 6.49 -8.42 9.99
N ASN A 123 6.58 -9.50 10.79
CA ASN A 123 7.73 -10.41 10.74
C ASN A 123 7.39 -11.84 11.21
N SER A 124 8.40 -12.71 11.27
CA SER A 124 8.23 -14.11 11.71
C SER A 124 7.62 -14.30 13.10
N ARG A 125 7.58 -13.26 13.95
CA ARG A 125 7.00 -13.33 15.29
C ARG A 125 5.48 -13.26 15.27
N ALA A 126 4.85 -12.92 14.15
CA ALA A 126 3.41 -13.07 13.99
C ALA A 126 3.01 -14.53 14.23
N ALA A 127 1.87 -14.72 14.89
CA ALA A 127 1.25 -16.02 15.06
C ALA A 127 0.92 -16.61 13.69
N ASN A 128 0.84 -17.94 13.64
CA ASN A 128 0.42 -18.61 12.42
C ASN A 128 -1.10 -18.74 12.39
N ASP A 129 -1.67 -18.71 11.20
CA ASP A 129 -3.04 -19.10 10.92
C ASP A 129 -3.18 -20.64 10.92
N SER A 130 -4.39 -21.14 10.63
CA SER A 130 -4.65 -22.58 10.53
C SER A 130 -3.96 -23.27 9.34
N GLY A 131 -3.52 -22.51 8.33
CA GLY A 131 -2.76 -22.97 7.17
C GLY A 131 -1.24 -23.02 7.40
N GLY A 132 -0.76 -22.43 8.50
CA GLY A 132 0.65 -22.34 8.84
C GLY A 132 1.34 -21.08 8.32
N ASN A 133 0.62 -20.19 7.61
CA ASN A 133 1.11 -18.87 7.21
C ASN A 133 1.02 -17.91 8.40
N LYS A 134 1.72 -16.78 8.35
CA LYS A 134 1.56 -15.68 9.30
C LYS A 134 0.16 -15.10 9.19
N GLN A 135 -0.46 -14.84 10.34
CA GLN A 135 -1.78 -14.23 10.39
C GLN A 135 -1.77 -12.87 9.68
N ALA A 136 -2.70 -12.71 8.75
CA ALA A 136 -2.93 -11.47 8.03
C ALA A 136 -3.33 -10.34 8.99
N ALA A 137 -3.23 -9.09 8.53
CA ALA A 137 -3.85 -7.93 9.16
C ALA A 137 -4.90 -7.36 8.19
N ASP A 138 -6.05 -8.01 8.12
CA ASP A 138 -7.07 -7.84 7.07
C ASP A 138 -8.45 -7.45 7.60
N VAL A 139 -8.61 -7.28 8.92
CA VAL A 139 -9.85 -6.87 9.57
C VAL A 139 -9.68 -5.52 10.26
N ASN A 140 -10.69 -4.65 10.14
CA ASN A 140 -10.72 -3.31 10.79
C ASN A 140 -9.47 -2.45 10.51
N THR A 141 -8.81 -2.69 9.38
CA THR A 141 -7.84 -1.76 8.81
C THR A 141 -8.61 -0.49 8.44
N ASP A 142 -8.44 0.57 9.23
CA ASP A 142 -9.28 1.77 9.30
C ASP A 142 -9.79 2.24 7.92
N ALA A 143 -11.00 1.80 7.55
CA ALA A 143 -11.62 2.12 6.27
C ALA A 143 -12.53 3.36 6.37
N ALA A 144 -12.61 4.00 7.54
CA ALA A 144 -13.56 5.08 7.80
C ALA A 144 -13.01 6.45 7.40
N GLY A 145 -11.78 6.54 6.87
CA GLY A 145 -11.14 7.81 6.55
C GLY A 145 -10.86 8.66 7.79
N THR A 146 -10.82 8.04 8.99
CA THR A 146 -10.52 8.78 10.22
C THR A 146 -9.05 9.12 10.34
N GLY A 147 -8.22 8.52 9.49
CA GLY A 147 -6.78 8.75 9.49
C GLY A 147 -6.07 7.91 10.52
N THR A 148 -4.81 7.65 10.24
CA THR A 148 -3.93 7.04 11.23
C THR A 148 -3.00 8.07 11.83
N PRO A 149 -2.48 7.85 13.05
CA PRO A 149 -1.40 8.66 13.57
C PRO A 149 -0.16 8.49 12.70
N ASP A 150 0.54 9.59 12.44
CA ASP A 150 1.87 9.59 11.82
C ASP A 150 2.85 8.59 12.48
N ARG A 151 3.29 7.59 11.72
CA ARG A 151 4.16 6.49 12.16
C ARG A 151 5.60 6.75 11.77
N ALA A 152 6.52 6.22 12.57
CA ALA A 152 7.96 6.23 12.27
C ALA A 152 8.39 5.13 11.27
N GLY A 153 7.53 4.82 10.30
CA GLY A 153 7.73 3.80 9.27
C GLY A 153 6.98 2.47 9.47
N LEU A 154 6.91 1.71 8.36
CA LEU A 154 6.29 0.38 8.26
C LEU A 154 7.28 -0.59 7.61
N TYR A 155 7.53 -1.72 8.26
CA TYR A 155 8.52 -2.70 7.83
C TYR A 155 7.89 -4.09 7.74
N VAL A 156 7.90 -4.71 6.56
CA VAL A 156 7.44 -6.07 6.34
C VAL A 156 8.64 -6.92 5.97
N SER A 157 9.11 -7.78 6.88
CA SER A 157 10.31 -8.58 6.66
C SER A 157 10.07 -9.77 5.75
N SER A 158 11.15 -10.29 5.17
CA SER A 158 11.14 -11.38 4.19
C SER A 158 10.54 -12.71 4.67
N ASP A 159 10.37 -12.87 5.98
CA ASP A 159 9.80 -14.05 6.63
C ASP A 159 8.33 -13.87 7.04
N PHE A 160 7.72 -12.73 6.69
CA PHE A 160 6.29 -12.51 6.78
C PHE A 160 5.62 -12.93 5.46
N ASP A 161 4.64 -13.82 5.54
CA ASP A 161 3.90 -14.37 4.41
C ASP A 161 2.37 -14.14 4.50
N GLY A 162 1.92 -13.32 5.46
CA GLY A 162 0.53 -12.91 5.60
C GLY A 162 0.17 -11.73 4.68
N ASP A 163 -1.13 -11.52 4.47
CA ASP A 163 -1.67 -10.36 3.76
C ASP A 163 -1.86 -9.15 4.70
N ILE A 164 -1.95 -7.94 4.13
CA ILE A 164 -2.26 -6.71 4.87
C ILE A 164 -3.34 -5.94 4.11
N GLY A 165 -4.48 -5.68 4.77
CA GLY A 165 -5.67 -5.11 4.15
C GLY A 165 -6.28 -6.03 3.08
N THR A 166 -7.38 -5.58 2.48
CA THR A 166 -8.05 -6.27 1.38
C THR A 166 -8.50 -5.28 0.31
N ALA A 167 -8.94 -5.80 -0.84
CA ALA A 167 -9.55 -4.98 -1.87
C ALA A 167 -10.83 -4.30 -1.34
N GLY A 168 -10.75 -2.98 -1.16
CA GLY A 168 -11.83 -2.14 -0.60
C GLY A 168 -11.61 -1.75 0.86
N GLU A 169 -10.79 -2.50 1.60
CA GLU A 169 -10.44 -2.24 3.01
C GLU A 169 -8.92 -2.17 3.14
N TYR A 170 -8.37 -1.06 2.67
CA TYR A 170 -6.93 -0.81 2.70
C TYR A 170 -6.49 -0.54 4.15
N LEU A 171 -5.26 -0.90 4.49
CA LEU A 171 -4.60 -0.35 5.66
C LEU A 171 -4.32 1.14 5.42
N GLU A 172 -5.11 1.99 6.06
CA GLU A 172 -4.77 3.40 6.18
C GLU A 172 -3.45 3.54 6.97
N ILE A 173 -2.54 4.35 6.45
CA ILE A 173 -1.25 4.62 7.07
C ILE A 173 -0.79 6.05 6.77
N GLU A 174 -0.17 6.68 7.75
CA GLU A 174 0.59 7.92 7.62
C GLU A 174 2.01 7.64 8.13
N VAL A 175 3.01 8.03 7.34
CA VAL A 175 4.45 7.86 7.64
C VAL A 175 5.19 9.08 7.12
N ASP A 176 4.78 10.27 7.57
CA ASP A 176 5.23 11.52 6.97
C ASP A 176 6.74 11.70 7.12
N GLY A 177 7.43 11.83 5.98
CA GLY A 177 8.89 11.88 5.92
C GLY A 177 9.62 10.56 6.20
N ASP A 178 8.92 9.50 6.58
CA ASP A 178 9.46 8.17 6.89
C ASP A 178 9.19 7.13 5.78
N ASP A 179 9.79 5.95 5.91
CA ASP A 179 9.85 4.95 4.85
C ASP A 179 8.96 3.72 5.15
N ILE A 180 8.44 3.11 4.09
CA ILE A 180 7.80 1.79 4.06
C ILE A 180 8.73 0.83 3.31
N VAL A 181 9.09 -0.29 3.92
CA VAL A 181 9.94 -1.33 3.31
C VAL A 181 9.22 -2.67 3.33
N ILE A 182 9.08 -3.28 2.16
CA ILE A 182 8.33 -4.51 1.94
C ILE A 182 9.22 -5.56 1.27
N ASP A 183 9.68 -6.50 2.09
CA ASP A 183 10.50 -7.65 1.70
C ASP A 183 9.72 -8.98 1.83
N GLY A 184 8.58 -8.99 2.51
CA GLY A 184 7.73 -10.16 2.74
C GLY A 184 7.00 -10.67 1.49
N THR A 185 6.34 -11.81 1.62
CA THR A 185 5.45 -12.37 0.58
C THR A 185 4.00 -12.14 0.94
N GLY A 186 3.12 -11.98 -0.05
CA GLY A 186 1.70 -11.73 0.19
C GLY A 186 1.17 -10.58 -0.65
N THR A 187 -0.06 -10.17 -0.32
CA THR A 187 -0.76 -9.05 -0.93
C THR A 187 -0.99 -7.96 0.11
N TYR A 188 -0.60 -6.72 -0.23
CA TYR A 188 -0.65 -5.59 0.68
C TYR A 188 -1.45 -4.44 0.06
N TYR A 189 -2.55 -4.06 0.69
CA TYR A 189 -3.40 -2.93 0.30
C TYR A 189 -3.15 -1.76 1.25
N LEU A 190 -2.41 -0.74 0.79
CA LEU A 190 -1.98 0.40 1.60
C LEU A 190 -2.59 1.70 1.07
N LYS A 191 -3.21 2.47 1.95
CA LYS A 191 -3.81 3.78 1.62
C LYS A 191 -3.17 4.86 2.47
N LEU A 192 -2.61 5.89 1.85
CA LEU A 192 -2.02 6.99 2.60
C LEU A 192 -3.11 7.90 3.17
N SER A 193 -3.14 8.11 4.49
CA SER A 193 -4.21 8.84 5.17
C SER A 193 -3.82 9.37 6.56
N ALA A 194 -3.90 10.70 6.71
CA ALA A 194 -3.92 11.44 7.98
C ALA A 194 -5.36 11.83 8.38
N GLY A 195 -6.36 11.21 7.73
CA GLY A 195 -7.77 11.47 7.91
C GLY A 195 -8.31 12.54 6.98
N THR A 196 -9.64 12.54 6.78
CA THR A 196 -10.31 13.43 5.83
C THR A 196 -9.94 14.89 6.05
N GLY A 197 -9.52 15.55 4.96
CA GLY A 197 -9.20 16.97 4.95
C GLY A 197 -7.80 17.34 5.47
N ASN A 198 -6.90 16.37 5.60
CA ASN A 198 -5.50 16.59 5.97
C ASN A 198 -4.55 16.05 4.89
N ASP A 199 -3.36 16.65 4.79
CA ASP A 199 -2.26 16.06 4.01
C ASP A 199 -1.72 14.83 4.73
N ALA A 200 -1.25 13.85 3.97
CA ALA A 200 -0.52 12.69 4.47
C ALA A 200 0.73 12.47 3.61
N GLY A 201 1.79 11.94 4.21
CA GLY A 201 3.07 11.76 3.54
C GLY A 201 3.64 10.35 3.71
N CYS A 202 4.42 9.94 2.70
CA CYS A 202 5.37 8.85 2.79
C CYS A 202 6.66 9.25 2.07
N GLY A 203 7.79 9.14 2.76
CA GLY A 203 9.12 9.43 2.22
C GLY A 203 9.50 8.48 1.10
N LYS A 204 9.56 7.17 1.39
CA LYS A 204 9.83 6.14 0.38
C LYS A 204 9.00 4.88 0.60
N VAL A 205 8.62 4.22 -0.49
CA VAL A 205 8.11 2.85 -0.49
C VAL A 205 9.09 1.96 -1.25
N VAL A 206 9.53 0.85 -0.66
CA VAL A 206 10.48 -0.09 -1.27
C VAL A 206 9.87 -1.48 -1.37
N LEU A 207 9.84 -2.05 -2.57
CA LEU A 207 9.43 -3.43 -2.84
C LEU A 207 10.63 -4.23 -3.34
N SER A 208 10.99 -5.30 -2.65
CA SER A 208 12.22 -6.06 -2.97
C SER A 208 12.00 -7.56 -3.20
N ASN A 209 10.77 -8.06 -3.17
CA ASN A 209 10.48 -9.49 -3.26
C ASN A 209 9.56 -9.84 -4.45
N THR A 210 9.99 -10.84 -5.22
CA THR A 210 9.33 -11.28 -6.46
C THR A 210 7.92 -11.84 -6.27
N GLN A 211 7.57 -12.28 -5.06
CA GLN A 211 6.27 -12.87 -4.74
C GLN A 211 5.31 -11.86 -4.10
N THR A 212 5.76 -10.63 -3.88
CA THR A 212 4.97 -9.55 -3.31
C THR A 212 4.01 -8.95 -4.33
N THR A 213 2.80 -8.65 -3.89
CA THR A 213 1.85 -7.77 -4.59
C THR A 213 1.47 -6.61 -3.67
N VAL A 214 1.59 -5.37 -4.13
CA VAL A 214 1.20 -4.17 -3.39
C VAL A 214 0.18 -3.38 -4.20
N HIS A 215 -0.84 -2.88 -3.52
CA HIS A 215 -1.78 -1.87 -4.01
C HIS A 215 -1.56 -0.59 -3.20
N LEU A 216 -1.30 0.51 -3.89
CA LEU A 216 -1.18 1.83 -3.28
C LEU A 216 -2.37 2.71 -3.68
N ALA A 217 -2.94 3.38 -2.69
CA ALA A 217 -3.97 4.40 -2.85
C ALA A 217 -3.64 5.64 -2.00
N SER A 218 -4.30 6.75 -2.30
CA SER A 218 -4.33 7.95 -1.44
C SER A 218 -5.76 8.20 -1.00
N LEU A 219 -5.99 8.55 0.28
CA LEU A 219 -7.34 8.94 0.72
C LEU A 219 -7.74 10.28 0.09
N GLU A 220 -6.82 11.23 0.10
CA GLU A 220 -7.01 12.59 -0.41
C GLU A 220 -6.09 12.83 -1.62
N ASN A 221 -6.63 13.43 -2.66
CA ASN A 221 -5.85 13.97 -3.78
C ASN A 221 -6.67 15.05 -4.50
N ASP A 222 -6.80 16.20 -3.86
CA ASP A 222 -7.54 17.34 -4.40
C ASP A 222 -6.71 18.63 -4.34
N ALA A 223 -7.33 19.77 -4.65
CA ALA A 223 -6.65 21.06 -4.67
C ALA A 223 -6.22 21.57 -3.27
N SER A 224 -6.72 20.97 -2.20
CA SER A 224 -6.51 21.39 -0.81
C SER A 224 -5.61 20.43 -0.04
N ASN A 225 -5.79 19.12 -0.23
CA ASN A 225 -5.15 18.06 0.54
C ASN A 225 -4.61 16.95 -0.36
N VAL A 226 -3.51 16.33 0.05
CA VAL A 226 -2.88 15.24 -0.70
C VAL A 226 -2.30 14.17 0.21
N GLY A 227 -2.57 12.91 -0.11
CA GLY A 227 -1.81 11.76 0.36
C GLY A 227 -0.67 11.49 -0.63
N LEU A 228 0.54 11.99 -0.35
CA LEU A 228 1.67 11.94 -1.27
C LEU A 228 2.65 10.79 -0.99
N TRP A 229 2.81 9.91 -1.97
CA TRP A 229 3.90 8.95 -2.04
C TRP A 229 5.12 9.61 -2.73
N ALA A 230 6.10 10.09 -1.96
CA ALA A 230 7.18 10.92 -2.52
C ALA A 230 8.12 10.12 -3.44
N LEU A 231 8.48 8.89 -3.06
CA LEU A 231 9.32 8.02 -3.89
C LEU A 231 8.89 6.55 -3.77
N VAL A 232 8.59 5.92 -4.90
CA VAL A 232 8.26 4.49 -4.96
C VAL A 232 9.36 3.75 -5.71
N LEU A 233 9.98 2.77 -5.06
CA LEU A 233 11.07 1.94 -5.59
C LEU A 233 10.60 0.49 -5.71
N VAL A 234 10.51 -0.03 -6.93
CA VAL A 234 10.09 -1.41 -7.20
C VAL A 234 11.26 -2.19 -7.78
N PHE A 235 11.99 -2.91 -6.93
CA PHE A 235 13.09 -3.77 -7.37
C PHE A 235 12.60 -5.12 -7.86
N ASP A 236 11.61 -5.69 -7.20
CA ASP A 236 10.94 -6.94 -7.58
C ASP A 236 9.46 -6.91 -7.16
N GLY A 237 8.68 -7.87 -7.66
CA GLY A 237 7.27 -8.03 -7.31
C GLY A 237 6.32 -7.26 -8.23
N ARG A 238 5.08 -7.07 -7.75
CA ARG A 238 4.01 -6.39 -8.48
C ARG A 238 3.50 -5.20 -7.68
N LEU A 239 3.40 -4.06 -8.34
CA LEU A 239 2.80 -2.85 -7.79
C LEU A 239 1.60 -2.45 -8.64
N TYR A 240 0.48 -2.21 -7.97
CA TYR A 240 -0.71 -1.56 -8.51
C TYR A 240 -0.84 -0.20 -7.83
N ILE A 241 -0.99 0.85 -8.62
CA ILE A 241 -1.27 2.19 -8.14
C ILE A 241 -2.68 2.51 -8.61
N ASP A 242 -3.58 2.75 -7.66
CA ASP A 242 -4.98 3.02 -7.95
C ASP A 242 -5.17 4.39 -8.61
N ASP A 243 -6.37 4.60 -9.14
CA ASP A 243 -6.76 5.89 -9.70
C ASP A 243 -6.63 7.02 -8.66
N ASP A 244 -6.38 8.24 -9.14
CA ASP A 244 -6.29 9.46 -8.34
C ASP A 244 -5.28 9.38 -7.17
N THR A 245 -4.25 8.54 -7.29
CA THR A 245 -3.18 8.42 -6.28
C THR A 245 -2.04 9.41 -6.57
N ALA A 246 -1.58 10.18 -5.57
CA ALA A 246 -0.49 11.12 -5.77
C ALA A 246 0.89 10.48 -5.58
N ILE A 247 1.70 10.48 -6.65
CA ILE A 247 3.11 10.02 -6.62
C ILE A 247 4.00 11.10 -7.21
N THR A 248 5.11 11.43 -6.55
CA THR A 248 6.12 12.33 -7.14
C THR A 248 7.08 11.58 -8.05
N SER A 249 7.65 10.46 -7.59
CA SER A 249 8.61 9.68 -8.37
C SER A 249 8.41 8.18 -8.23
N LEU A 250 8.48 7.48 -9.36
CA LEU A 250 8.46 6.02 -9.45
C LEU A 250 9.75 5.54 -10.12
N THR A 251 10.45 4.60 -9.48
CA THR A 251 11.56 3.86 -10.09
C THR A 251 11.25 2.37 -10.12
N VAL A 252 11.24 1.79 -11.31
CA VAL A 252 11.10 0.35 -11.53
C VAL A 252 12.47 -0.20 -11.89
N SER A 253 13.02 -1.11 -11.08
CA SER A 253 14.40 -1.56 -11.25
C SER A 253 14.55 -3.07 -11.00
N GLY A 254 14.23 -3.88 -12.00
CA GLY A 254 14.48 -5.31 -11.95
C GLY A 254 13.66 -6.06 -12.98
N ARG A 255 14.15 -7.20 -13.47
CA ARG A 255 13.46 -7.93 -14.55
C ARG A 255 12.11 -8.49 -14.11
N SER A 256 11.92 -8.75 -12.82
CA SER A 256 10.67 -9.28 -12.27
C SER A 256 9.71 -8.17 -11.82
N ALA A 257 10.18 -6.92 -11.72
CA ALA A 257 9.38 -5.78 -11.30
C ALA A 257 8.30 -5.46 -12.34
N LYS A 258 7.06 -5.41 -11.88
CA LYS A 258 5.89 -5.07 -12.71
C LYS A 258 5.07 -4.00 -12.02
N VAL A 259 4.79 -2.92 -12.73
CA VAL A 259 3.94 -1.83 -12.25
C VAL A 259 2.73 -1.63 -13.15
N SER A 260 1.57 -1.40 -12.55
CA SER A 260 0.35 -0.96 -13.22
C SER A 260 -0.18 0.29 -12.54
N GLY A 261 -0.10 1.44 -13.20
CA GLY A 261 -0.67 2.69 -12.73
C GLY A 261 -2.02 3.00 -13.37
N GLY A 262 -2.99 3.36 -12.54
CA GLY A 262 -4.28 3.91 -12.91
C GLY A 262 -4.21 5.28 -13.58
N SER A 263 -5.38 5.90 -13.69
CA SER A 263 -5.63 7.25 -14.20
C SER A 263 -5.55 8.28 -13.06
N GLY A 264 -5.32 9.55 -13.39
CA GLY A 264 -5.26 10.61 -12.37
C GLY A 264 -4.08 10.55 -11.41
N ILE A 265 -2.99 9.83 -11.73
CA ILE A 265 -1.77 9.78 -10.92
C ILE A 265 -1.01 11.10 -11.07
N THR A 266 -1.44 12.09 -10.28
CA THR A 266 -0.91 13.45 -10.22
C THR A 266 -1.03 13.95 -8.79
N ASN A 267 -0.16 14.86 -8.36
CA ASN A 267 -0.38 15.61 -7.13
C ASN A 267 -1.34 16.76 -7.45
N ALA A 268 -2.64 16.56 -7.22
CA ALA A 268 -3.69 17.52 -7.59
C ALA A 268 -3.53 18.88 -6.88
N LYS A 269 -2.98 18.87 -5.66
CA LYS A 269 -2.72 20.08 -4.86
C LYS A 269 -1.69 21.00 -5.50
N THR A 270 -0.67 20.43 -6.14
CA THR A 270 0.41 21.19 -6.81
C THR A 270 0.35 21.10 -8.33
N THR A 271 -0.63 20.39 -8.89
CA THR A 271 -0.76 20.07 -10.31
C THR A 271 0.52 19.49 -10.92
N THR A 272 1.21 18.62 -10.16
CA THR A 272 2.50 18.05 -10.56
C THR A 272 2.34 16.56 -10.88
N ASP A 273 2.66 16.18 -12.10
CA ASP A 273 2.60 14.79 -12.57
C ASP A 273 3.82 13.98 -12.11
N ALA A 274 3.64 12.66 -12.06
CA ALA A 274 4.70 11.76 -11.62
C ALA A 274 5.87 11.72 -12.62
N SER A 275 7.09 11.57 -12.10
CA SER A 275 8.27 11.19 -12.88
C SER A 275 8.52 9.68 -12.79
N VAL A 276 8.70 9.01 -13.92
CA VAL A 276 8.86 7.56 -13.98
C VAL A 276 10.23 7.19 -14.57
N THR A 277 11.00 6.40 -13.85
CA THR A 277 12.26 5.82 -14.30
C THR A 277 12.13 4.29 -14.35
N ILE A 278 12.53 3.68 -15.46
CA ILE A 278 12.53 2.23 -15.63
C ILE A 278 13.94 1.76 -15.95
N ASN A 279 14.52 0.96 -15.07
CA ASN A 279 15.80 0.29 -15.25
C ASN A 279 15.59 -1.24 -15.23
N ASN A 280 15.22 -1.79 -16.38
CA ASN A 280 14.59 -3.12 -16.51
C ASN A 280 13.17 -3.19 -15.92
N GLY A 281 12.48 -4.30 -16.19
CA GLY A 281 11.10 -4.51 -15.74
C GLY A 281 10.07 -3.95 -16.71
N SER A 282 8.82 -3.88 -16.26
CA SER A 282 7.69 -3.40 -17.07
C SER A 282 6.75 -2.51 -16.29
N CYS A 283 6.30 -1.42 -16.90
CA CYS A 283 5.25 -0.54 -16.38
C CYS A 283 4.12 -0.42 -17.41
N SER A 284 2.87 -0.52 -16.94
CA SER A 284 1.68 -0.05 -17.65
C SER A 284 1.19 1.20 -16.94
N TRP A 285 0.86 2.25 -17.68
CA TRP A 285 0.52 3.55 -17.08
C TRP A 285 -0.64 4.20 -17.82
N ASN A 286 -1.60 4.72 -17.06
CA ASN A 286 -2.83 5.31 -17.59
C ASN A 286 -2.99 6.80 -17.20
N SER A 287 -1.91 7.49 -16.83
CA SER A 287 -1.92 8.90 -16.40
C SER A 287 -0.92 9.76 -17.17
N ASP A 288 -0.90 11.05 -16.85
CA ASP A 288 0.13 12.00 -17.28
C ASP A 288 1.49 11.63 -16.66
N VAL A 289 2.57 12.11 -17.30
CA VAL A 289 3.95 11.86 -16.88
C VAL A 289 4.79 13.11 -17.11
N ALA A 290 5.37 13.65 -16.05
CA ALA A 290 6.26 14.80 -16.13
C ALA A 290 7.59 14.45 -16.84
N ALA A 291 8.21 13.34 -16.44
CA ALA A 291 9.44 12.84 -17.05
C ALA A 291 9.44 11.31 -17.11
N LEU A 292 9.84 10.75 -18.25
CA LEU A 292 9.91 9.31 -18.46
C LEU A 292 11.28 8.89 -18.97
N ASP A 293 12.05 8.17 -18.15
CA ASP A 293 13.35 7.62 -18.55
C ASP A 293 13.31 6.09 -18.58
N ILE A 294 13.71 5.48 -19.70
CA ILE A 294 13.68 4.01 -19.87
C ILE A 294 15.04 3.46 -20.27
N TYR A 295 15.63 2.67 -19.37
CA TYR A 295 16.87 1.91 -19.50
C TYR A 295 16.54 0.40 -19.55
N SER A 296 16.59 -0.22 -20.72
CA SER A 296 16.44 -1.69 -20.87
C SER A 296 15.16 -2.32 -20.28
N GLY A 297 14.07 -1.55 -20.14
CA GLY A 297 12.74 -2.03 -19.73
C GLY A 297 11.64 -1.65 -20.72
N SER A 298 10.38 -1.86 -20.33
CA SER A 298 9.22 -1.52 -21.17
C SER A 298 8.22 -0.63 -20.43
N PHE A 299 7.77 0.45 -21.09
CA PHE A 299 6.64 1.26 -20.65
C PHE A 299 5.52 1.14 -21.66
N ASN A 300 4.34 0.74 -21.21
CA ASN A 300 3.13 0.64 -22.00
C ASN A 300 2.20 1.77 -21.57
N TRP A 301 2.06 2.79 -22.44
CA TRP A 301 1.20 3.92 -22.15
C TRP A 301 -0.21 3.66 -22.68
N GLY A 302 -1.11 3.40 -21.74
CA GLY A 302 -2.48 2.97 -21.95
C GLY A 302 -2.69 1.46 -22.04
N HIS A 303 -3.96 1.03 -22.13
CA HIS A 303 -4.39 -0.35 -22.40
C HIS A 303 -5.77 -0.37 -23.09
N GLU A 304 -6.19 -1.51 -23.65
CA GLU A 304 -7.44 -1.60 -24.44
C GLU A 304 -8.72 -1.33 -23.66
N ASP A 305 -8.73 -1.61 -22.36
CA ASP A 305 -9.90 -1.43 -21.50
C ASP A 305 -9.97 -0.04 -20.83
N MET A 306 -9.12 0.92 -21.23
CA MET A 306 -9.20 2.29 -20.70
C MET A 306 -10.54 2.93 -21.07
N THR A 307 -11.33 3.23 -20.05
CA THR A 307 -12.48 4.12 -20.17
C THR A 307 -11.98 5.58 -20.27
N ALA A 308 -12.81 6.44 -20.87
CA ALA A 308 -12.45 7.75 -21.42
C ALA A 308 -11.54 8.63 -20.53
N ILE A 309 -10.32 8.92 -21.00
CA ILE A 309 -9.44 9.98 -20.49
C ILE A 309 -9.62 11.27 -21.29
N ALA A 310 -9.66 12.42 -20.61
CA ALA A 310 -9.87 13.75 -21.20
C ALA A 310 -8.74 14.18 -22.14
N SER A 311 -7.48 13.97 -21.76
CA SER A 311 -6.25 14.03 -22.56
C SER A 311 -5.12 13.49 -21.70
N ALA A 312 -4.07 12.92 -22.31
CA ALA A 312 -2.90 12.46 -21.56
C ALA A 312 -1.60 13.03 -22.14
N VAL A 313 -0.64 13.40 -21.29
CA VAL A 313 0.61 14.07 -21.67
C VAL A 313 1.82 13.34 -21.08
N VAL A 314 2.84 13.13 -21.90
CA VAL A 314 4.21 12.90 -21.46
C VAL A 314 5.00 14.16 -21.81
N ASP A 315 5.50 14.90 -20.81
CA ASP A 315 6.18 16.17 -21.09
C ASP A 315 7.58 15.94 -21.68
N VAL A 316 8.39 15.10 -21.06
CA VAL A 316 9.70 14.70 -21.60
C VAL A 316 9.90 13.20 -21.47
N MET A 317 10.32 12.56 -22.57
CA MET A 317 10.64 11.13 -22.60
C MET A 317 12.06 10.87 -23.11
N SER A 318 12.88 10.13 -22.36
CA SER A 318 14.19 9.65 -22.80
C SER A 318 14.22 8.13 -22.93
N LEU A 319 14.59 7.61 -24.10
CA LEU A 319 14.73 6.17 -24.32
C LEU A 319 16.18 5.77 -24.57
N PHE A 320 16.76 5.04 -23.62
CA PHE A 320 18.11 4.51 -23.70
C PHE A 320 18.13 3.12 -24.34
N ALA A 321 19.33 2.60 -24.62
CA ALA A 321 19.52 1.30 -25.25
C ALA A 321 18.71 0.19 -24.53
N GLY A 322 17.97 -0.58 -25.33
CA GLY A 322 17.08 -1.65 -24.86
C GLY A 322 15.76 -1.19 -24.26
N GLY A 323 15.57 0.11 -24.00
CA GLY A 323 14.31 0.65 -23.52
C GLY A 323 13.24 0.64 -24.61
N THR A 324 12.00 0.32 -24.25
CA THR A 324 10.85 0.31 -25.17
C THR A 324 9.71 1.12 -24.60
N PHE A 325 9.16 2.02 -25.40
CA PHE A 325 7.90 2.72 -25.13
C PHE A 325 6.85 2.26 -26.13
N THR A 326 5.73 1.75 -25.64
CA THR A 326 4.58 1.35 -26.45
C THR A 326 3.45 2.35 -26.28
N TRP A 327 3.09 3.05 -27.36
CA TRP A 327 2.09 4.10 -27.34
C TRP A 327 0.70 3.58 -27.71
N GLN A 328 -0.04 3.05 -26.73
CA GLN A 328 -1.25 2.24 -26.97
C GLN A 328 -2.54 2.80 -26.34
N MET A 329 -2.58 4.09 -26.04
CA MET A 329 -3.76 4.77 -25.47
C MET A 329 -5.07 4.42 -26.19
N ALA A 330 -6.07 3.97 -25.43
CA ALA A 330 -7.35 3.45 -25.93
C ALA A 330 -8.57 4.39 -25.71
N ALA A 331 -8.38 5.68 -25.36
CA ALA A 331 -9.48 6.60 -24.98
C ALA A 331 -9.73 7.81 -25.94
N THR A 332 -10.94 8.38 -25.86
CA THR A 332 -11.66 9.22 -26.86
C THR A 332 -11.09 10.58 -27.28
N ASN A 333 -9.95 11.03 -26.75
CA ASN A 333 -9.46 12.39 -27.00
C ASN A 333 -8.08 12.41 -27.69
N GLN A 334 -7.06 12.85 -26.95
CA GLN A 334 -5.72 13.06 -27.45
C GLN A 334 -4.70 12.54 -26.45
N SER A 335 -3.61 11.97 -26.97
CA SER A 335 -2.39 11.77 -26.19
C SER A 335 -1.25 12.55 -26.83
N THR A 336 -0.44 13.22 -26.02
CA THR A 336 0.63 14.10 -26.48
C THR A 336 1.96 13.69 -25.87
N ILE A 337 3.00 13.61 -26.69
CA ILE A 337 4.39 13.56 -26.21
C ILE A 337 4.99 14.91 -26.56
N ASN A 338 5.21 15.79 -25.58
CA ASN A 338 5.70 17.15 -25.87
C ASN A 338 7.14 17.11 -26.41
N GLN A 339 7.97 16.21 -25.87
CA GLN A 339 9.32 15.95 -26.37
C GLN A 339 9.74 14.51 -26.13
N PHE A 340 10.40 13.90 -27.11
CA PHE A 340 11.18 12.69 -26.88
C PHE A 340 12.64 12.86 -27.30
N ILE A 341 13.54 12.17 -26.61
CA ILE A 341 14.96 12.07 -26.93
C ILE A 341 15.34 10.59 -26.90
N LEU A 342 15.60 9.99 -28.07
CA LEU A 342 15.90 8.57 -28.14
C LEU A 342 17.40 8.35 -28.35
N TYR A 343 18.10 7.83 -27.33
CA TYR A 343 19.54 7.55 -27.35
C TYR A 343 19.91 6.13 -27.81
N GLY A 344 18.92 5.27 -28.06
CA GLY A 344 19.11 3.89 -28.52
C GLY A 344 17.88 2.99 -28.39
N GLY A 345 16.86 3.40 -27.62
CA GLY A 345 15.64 2.63 -27.41
C GLY A 345 14.66 2.66 -28.59
N THR A 346 13.47 2.09 -28.37
CA THR A 346 12.39 2.02 -29.36
C THR A 346 11.12 2.71 -28.86
N LEU A 347 10.65 3.71 -29.58
CA LEU A 347 9.28 4.22 -29.49
C LEU A 347 8.44 3.45 -30.51
N ASN A 348 7.37 2.80 -30.07
CA ASN A 348 6.47 2.01 -30.92
C ASN A 348 5.02 2.51 -30.79
N ALA A 349 4.51 3.15 -31.84
CA ALA A 349 3.11 3.53 -31.98
C ALA A 349 2.32 2.61 -32.94
N GLY A 350 2.97 1.61 -33.53
CA GLY A 350 2.44 0.70 -34.55
C GLY A 350 1.57 -0.44 -34.03
N VAL A 351 1.24 -0.45 -32.73
CA VAL A 351 0.39 -1.48 -32.12
C VAL A 351 -1.05 -1.43 -32.63
N LEU A 352 -1.67 -2.61 -32.77
CA LEU A 352 -3.04 -2.77 -33.28
C LEU A 352 -4.11 -2.23 -32.32
N ILE A 353 -3.80 -2.20 -31.03
CA ILE A 353 -4.62 -1.58 -29.99
C ILE A 353 -4.39 -0.07 -30.09
N ASN A 354 -5.06 0.53 -31.04
CA ASN A 354 -5.03 1.96 -31.27
C ASN A 354 -6.43 2.26 -31.79
N SER A 355 -7.24 3.00 -31.04
CA SER A 355 -8.65 3.22 -31.39
C SER A 355 -8.82 4.58 -32.07
N GLY A 356 -8.26 4.80 -33.26
CA GLY A 356 -8.58 6.00 -34.05
C GLY A 356 -8.23 7.39 -33.46
N TYR A 357 -7.51 7.49 -32.33
CA TYR A 357 -7.30 8.74 -31.58
C TYR A 357 -6.22 9.68 -32.07
N SER A 358 -6.32 10.97 -31.74
CA SER A 358 -5.23 11.90 -32.02
C SER A 358 -4.01 11.57 -31.15
N LYS A 359 -2.89 11.29 -31.80
CA LYS A 359 -1.57 11.16 -31.18
C LYS A 359 -0.72 12.33 -31.65
N VAL A 360 -0.27 13.17 -30.74
CA VAL A 360 0.45 14.40 -31.08
C VAL A 360 1.87 14.33 -30.56
N ILE A 361 2.82 14.66 -31.42
CA ILE A 361 4.22 14.88 -31.04
C ILE A 361 4.47 16.38 -31.04
N GLY A 362 5.03 16.89 -29.95
CA GLY A 362 5.33 18.30 -29.78
C GLY A 362 4.26 19.09 -29.04
N ASP A 363 4.70 20.21 -28.47
CA ASP A 363 3.85 21.26 -27.86
C ASP A 363 3.82 22.55 -28.70
N GLY A 364 4.46 22.53 -29.88
CA GLY A 364 4.64 23.67 -30.77
C GLY A 364 5.90 24.50 -30.51
N SER A 365 6.74 24.08 -29.55
CA SER A 365 8.01 24.76 -29.24
C SER A 365 9.19 23.80 -29.05
N LYS A 366 8.94 22.58 -28.59
CA LYS A 366 9.98 21.57 -28.36
C LYS A 366 10.27 20.77 -29.64
N ILE A 367 11.54 20.37 -29.76
CA ILE A 367 12.07 19.52 -30.85
C ILE A 367 12.38 18.14 -30.25
N SER A 368 11.91 17.09 -30.89
CA SER A 368 12.24 15.72 -30.53
C SER A 368 13.47 15.23 -31.28
N GLU A 369 14.25 14.35 -30.67
CA GLU A 369 15.56 13.94 -31.18
C GLU A 369 15.68 12.42 -31.31
N LEU A 370 16.33 11.99 -32.39
CA LEU A 370 16.56 10.58 -32.71
C LEU A 370 18.03 10.31 -32.99
N TRP A 371 18.73 9.72 -32.04
CA TRP A 371 20.17 9.45 -32.09
C TRP A 371 20.50 8.07 -32.71
N PRO A 372 21.78 7.79 -33.05
CA PRO A 372 22.17 6.51 -33.62
C PRO A 372 21.68 5.31 -32.79
N ALA A 373 21.30 4.24 -33.49
CA ALA A 373 20.71 3.01 -32.94
C ALA A 373 19.29 3.14 -32.34
N ALA A 374 18.77 4.35 -32.16
CA ALA A 374 17.38 4.53 -31.75
C ALA A 374 16.39 4.27 -32.89
N LYS A 375 15.16 3.87 -32.53
CA LYS A 375 14.06 3.66 -33.46
C LYS A 375 12.80 4.38 -33.00
N ALA A 376 12.22 5.19 -33.87
CA ALA A 376 10.86 5.72 -33.71
C ALA A 376 9.95 5.11 -34.78
N ASP A 377 9.10 4.18 -34.37
CA ASP A 377 8.10 3.55 -35.24
C ASP A 377 6.75 4.25 -35.08
N LEU A 378 6.51 5.25 -35.93
CA LEU A 378 5.28 6.04 -35.97
C LEU A 378 4.29 5.51 -37.01
N ASN A 379 4.59 4.39 -37.68
CA ASN A 379 3.70 3.82 -38.68
C ASN A 379 2.54 3.09 -38.01
N ASN A 380 1.51 3.84 -37.65
CA ASN A 380 0.32 3.30 -37.03
C ASN A 380 -0.81 3.07 -38.04
N TYR A 381 -1.57 1.99 -37.84
CA TYR A 381 -2.63 1.58 -38.77
C TYR A 381 -3.70 2.66 -38.98
N ASN A 382 -3.99 3.46 -37.95
CA ASN A 382 -5.04 4.47 -38.00
C ASN A 382 -4.63 5.81 -38.60
N ARG A 383 -3.34 6.02 -38.90
CA ARG A 383 -2.83 7.27 -39.48
C ARG A 383 -3.25 8.51 -38.69
N ASN A 384 -3.17 8.40 -37.37
CA ASN A 384 -3.70 9.39 -36.43
C ASN A 384 -2.60 10.11 -35.64
N ILE A 385 -1.34 9.94 -36.06
CA ILE A 385 -0.19 10.65 -35.52
C ILE A 385 0.03 11.95 -36.29
N SER A 386 0.16 13.06 -35.58
CA SER A 386 0.51 14.37 -36.10
C SER A 386 1.66 15.00 -35.31
N ILE A 387 2.32 15.97 -35.92
CA ILE A 387 3.32 16.82 -35.26
C ILE A 387 2.67 18.18 -35.03
N ALA A 388 2.75 18.69 -33.80
CA ALA A 388 2.20 20.00 -33.45
C ALA A 388 2.89 21.10 -34.26
N ALA A 389 2.13 22.13 -34.66
CA ALA A 389 2.68 23.24 -35.41
C ALA A 389 3.77 23.97 -34.61
N GLY A 390 4.98 24.05 -35.17
CA GLY A 390 6.15 24.65 -34.50
C GLY A 390 7.08 23.65 -33.82
N SER A 391 6.68 22.37 -33.73
CA SER A 391 7.54 21.27 -33.31
C SER A 391 8.15 20.53 -34.49
N ASP A 392 9.23 19.81 -34.23
CA ASP A 392 9.98 19.04 -35.25
C ASP A 392 10.58 17.76 -34.65
N ILE A 393 11.06 16.87 -35.52
CA ILE A 393 11.83 15.67 -35.18
C ILE A 393 13.17 15.71 -35.91
N GLU A 394 14.25 15.90 -35.16
CA GLU A 394 15.61 15.89 -35.69
C GLU A 394 16.22 14.49 -35.63
N CYS A 395 16.70 13.99 -36.77
CA CYS A 395 17.31 12.66 -36.88
C CYS A 395 18.83 12.75 -37.05
N PHE A 396 19.57 12.30 -36.04
CA PHE A 396 21.04 12.26 -35.98
C PHE A 396 21.61 10.88 -36.30
N GLY A 397 20.90 10.08 -37.11
CA GLY A 397 21.34 8.74 -37.54
C GLY A 397 20.57 7.57 -36.92
N GLY A 398 19.48 7.82 -36.20
CA GLY A 398 18.53 6.77 -35.85
C GLY A 398 17.55 6.44 -36.97
N THR A 399 16.60 5.55 -36.70
CA THR A 399 15.60 5.08 -37.68
C THR A 399 14.22 5.65 -37.38
N LEU A 400 13.72 6.53 -38.25
CA LEU A 400 12.35 7.03 -38.20
C LEU A 400 11.50 6.27 -39.23
N ILE A 401 10.43 5.64 -38.77
CA ILE A 401 9.39 5.08 -39.64
C ILE A 401 8.18 6.01 -39.54
N PRO A 402 7.89 6.81 -40.59
CA PRO A 402 6.86 7.84 -40.52
C PRO A 402 5.44 7.24 -40.48
N PRO A 403 4.43 8.02 -40.04
CA PRO A 403 3.03 7.61 -40.13
C PRO A 403 2.61 7.29 -41.57
N ALA A 404 1.83 6.22 -41.78
CA ALA A 404 1.36 5.85 -43.11
C ALA A 404 0.56 6.99 -43.76
N GLY A 405 1.04 7.48 -44.91
CA GLY A 405 0.37 8.53 -45.68
C GLY A 405 0.67 9.96 -45.23
N ALA A 406 1.53 10.18 -44.23
CA ALA A 406 2.06 11.50 -43.94
C ALA A 406 3.19 11.83 -44.94
N VAL A 407 3.08 13.00 -45.57
CA VAL A 407 4.25 13.68 -46.13
C VAL A 407 4.87 14.41 -44.95
N ILE A 408 5.86 13.80 -44.31
CA ILE A 408 6.76 14.57 -43.44
C ILE A 408 7.62 15.37 -44.41
N ASP A 409 7.42 16.69 -44.46
CA ASP A 409 8.33 17.58 -45.19
C ASP A 409 9.68 17.53 -44.47
N TRP A 410 10.70 17.05 -45.17
CA TRP A 410 12.07 16.89 -44.67
C TRP A 410 12.90 18.16 -44.85
#